data_AF-A0A3B0WQK2-F1
#
_entry.id   AF-A0A3B0WQK2-F1
#
_cell.length_a   1.000
_cell.length_b   1.000
_cell.length_c   1.000
_cell.angle_alpha   90.00
_cell.angle_beta   90.00
_cell.angle_gamma   90.00
#
_symmetry.space_group_name_H-M   'P 1'
#
loop_
_entity.id
_entity.type
_entity.pdbx_description
1 polymer ?
#
loop_
_entity_poly.entity_id
_entity_poly.type
_entity_poly.pdbx_seq_one_letter_code
_entity_poly.pdbx_strand_id
1 'polypeptide(L)'
;METYHYLAITISILSFIVSIYTYKKTYELNLDTRNLNYRKALSEQFDEYSTLLHSEYWKLKDDLSNLSSALCDTNASIGNILDKYDSRNKRHLRQHVRHLRHLYVDLHDEITDRFKPELPYQTSENIYQRLAMFKHLDPDSDFRKRKKKRRNIFSWKGYNKSYQEHKLKESEKFINSFIELTGSIDKSDSINIYNEFVDACKELKDMLVIIKIKCNASYNVLESGTLKNNLQEFKLWENSPLYFRYRQYKCLMKLIDQSRIYTLNSVEEPPYLTVSEIVYYGANINMINELLCETSFSFRE
;
A
#
# COMPACT_ATOMS: atom_id res chain seq x y z
N MET A 1 -33.83 -23.88 72.00
CA MET A 1 -34.27 -24.20 70.62
C MET A 1 -33.94 -23.09 69.63
N GLU A 2 -34.10 -21.81 69.98
CA GLU A 2 -33.84 -20.69 69.07
C GLU A 2 -32.39 -20.59 68.55
N THR A 3 -31.39 -20.87 69.38
CA THR A 3 -29.96 -20.85 68.98
C THR A 3 -29.63 -21.83 67.86
N TYR A 4 -30.26 -23.01 67.84
CA TYR A 4 -30.08 -24.00 66.78
C TYR A 4 -30.75 -23.56 65.46
N HIS A 5 -31.87 -22.83 65.53
CA HIS A 5 -32.52 -22.25 64.36
C HIS A 5 -31.66 -21.14 63.72
N TYR A 6 -31.08 -20.25 64.52
CA TYR A 6 -30.17 -19.21 64.00
C TYR A 6 -28.93 -19.82 63.34
N LEU A 7 -28.36 -20.88 63.93
CA LEU A 7 -27.20 -21.59 63.39
C LEU A 7 -27.52 -22.34 62.08
N ALA A 8 -28.71 -22.94 61.97
CA ALA A 8 -29.18 -23.56 60.74
C ALA A 8 -29.42 -22.52 59.61
N ILE A 9 -29.96 -21.35 59.95
CA ILE A 9 -30.18 -20.26 58.99
C ILE A 9 -28.83 -19.70 58.49
N THR A 10 -27.86 -19.46 59.38
CA THR A 10 -26.55 -18.94 58.97
C THR A 10 -25.78 -19.95 58.10
N ILE A 11 -25.81 -21.24 58.43
CA ILE A 11 -25.23 -22.30 57.60
C ILE A 11 -25.91 -22.33 56.22
N SER A 12 -27.24 -22.19 56.16
CA SER A 12 -27.98 -22.18 54.89
C SER A 12 -27.67 -20.96 54.02
N ILE A 13 -27.53 -19.77 54.63
CA ILE A 13 -27.12 -18.55 53.93
C ILE A 13 -25.68 -18.68 53.42
N LEU A 14 -24.77 -19.18 54.25
CA LEU A 14 -23.37 -19.42 53.85
C LEU A 14 -23.28 -20.44 52.72
N SER A 15 -24.03 -21.55 52.79
CA SER A 15 -24.04 -22.56 51.72
C SER A 15 -24.62 -22.00 50.42
N PHE A 16 -25.64 -21.14 50.51
CA PHE A 16 -26.22 -20.46 49.35
C PHE A 16 -25.22 -19.50 48.70
N ILE A 17 -24.51 -18.68 49.50
CA ILE A 17 -23.46 -17.78 48.99
C ILE A 17 -22.32 -18.57 48.35
N VAL A 18 -21.87 -19.65 48.98
CA VAL A 18 -20.82 -20.53 48.42
C VAL A 18 -21.30 -21.18 47.12
N SER A 19 -22.56 -21.61 47.04
CA SER A 19 -23.16 -22.19 45.83
C SER A 19 -23.21 -21.20 44.67
N ILE A 20 -23.60 -19.94 44.93
CA ILE A 20 -23.58 -18.88 43.91
C ILE A 20 -22.15 -18.60 43.43
N TYR A 21 -21.20 -18.47 44.36
CA TYR A 21 -19.81 -18.19 44.03
C TYR A 21 -19.18 -19.32 43.21
N THR A 22 -19.40 -20.58 43.62
CA THR A 22 -18.91 -21.76 42.90
C THR A 22 -19.55 -21.91 41.53
N TYR A 23 -20.86 -21.65 41.40
CA TYR A 23 -21.54 -21.63 40.11
C TYR A 23 -20.93 -20.57 39.17
N LYS A 24 -20.75 -19.33 39.64
CA LYS A 24 -20.15 -18.25 38.85
C LYS A 24 -18.73 -18.60 38.39
N LYS A 25 -17.89 -19.10 39.31
CA LYS A 25 -16.50 -19.50 38.99
C LYS A 25 -16.46 -20.65 37.99
N THR A 26 -17.35 -21.64 38.13
CA THR A 26 -17.44 -22.78 37.21
C THR A 26 -17.92 -22.33 35.83
N TYR A 27 -18.87 -21.39 35.76
CA TYR A 27 -19.34 -20.80 34.52
C TYR A 27 -18.23 -20.02 33.79
N GLU A 28 -17.46 -19.19 34.51
CA GLU A 28 -16.30 -18.49 33.96
C GLU A 28 -15.24 -19.46 33.43
N LEU A 29 -14.89 -20.50 34.20
CA LEU A 29 -13.97 -21.54 33.75
C LEU A 29 -14.48 -22.29 32.51
N ASN A 30 -15.78 -22.59 32.43
CA ASN A 30 -16.37 -23.24 31.26
C ASN A 30 -16.34 -22.34 30.01
N LEU A 31 -16.57 -21.03 30.19
CA LEU A 31 -16.41 -20.05 29.11
C LEU A 31 -14.96 -20.00 28.62
N ASP A 32 -14.00 -19.93 29.52
CA ASP A 32 -12.57 -19.91 29.19
C ASP A 32 -12.14 -21.19 28.47
N THR A 33 -12.58 -22.34 28.96
CA THR A 33 -12.30 -23.65 28.34
C THR A 33 -12.89 -23.73 26.93
N ARG A 34 -14.13 -23.23 26.74
CA ARG A 34 -14.78 -23.16 25.43
C ARG A 34 -14.00 -22.24 24.48
N ASN A 35 -13.56 -21.09 24.95
CA ASN A 35 -12.76 -20.15 24.16
C ASN A 35 -11.39 -20.73 23.77
N LEU A 36 -10.74 -21.45 24.68
CA LEU A 36 -9.48 -22.14 24.41
C LEU A 36 -9.65 -23.26 23.38
N ASN A 37 -10.70 -24.07 23.51
CA ASN A 37 -11.00 -25.14 22.55
C ASN A 37 -11.32 -24.57 21.16
N TYR A 38 -12.07 -23.47 21.09
CA TYR A 38 -12.34 -22.77 19.83
C TYR A 38 -11.04 -22.23 19.20
N ARG A 39 -10.18 -21.55 19.98
CA ARG A 39 -8.88 -21.07 19.48
C ARG A 39 -7.96 -22.20 19.01
N LYS A 40 -7.97 -23.33 19.72
CA LYS A 40 -7.20 -24.51 19.34
C LYS A 40 -7.70 -25.08 18.00
N ALA A 41 -9.01 -25.24 17.84
CA ALA A 41 -9.60 -25.71 16.58
C ALA A 41 -9.31 -24.76 15.41
N LEU A 42 -9.40 -23.43 15.62
CA LEU A 42 -8.98 -22.44 14.64
C LEU A 42 -7.50 -22.60 14.27
N SER A 43 -6.62 -22.70 15.26
CA SER A 43 -5.17 -22.82 15.04
C SER A 43 -4.82 -24.08 14.24
N GLU A 44 -5.43 -25.21 14.59
CA GLU A 44 -5.21 -26.49 13.90
C GLU A 44 -5.72 -26.43 12.46
N GLN A 45 -6.88 -25.82 12.20
CA GLN A 45 -7.40 -25.67 10.84
C GLN A 45 -6.54 -24.71 10.00
N PHE A 46 -5.99 -23.65 10.59
CA PHE A 46 -5.26 -22.61 9.85
C PHE A 46 -3.77 -22.89 9.64
N ASP A 47 -3.20 -23.93 10.24
CA ASP A 47 -1.80 -24.30 10.09
C ASP A 47 -1.42 -24.57 8.62
N GLU A 48 -2.31 -25.22 7.86
CA GLU A 48 -2.10 -25.48 6.44
C GLU A 48 -1.98 -24.18 5.61
N TYR A 49 -2.78 -23.17 5.94
CA TYR A 49 -2.79 -21.89 5.23
C TYR A 49 -1.62 -21.00 5.63
N SER A 50 -1.22 -21.07 6.90
CA SER A 50 0.00 -20.43 7.40
C SER A 50 1.22 -20.99 6.66
N THR A 51 1.34 -22.31 6.61
CA THR A 51 2.42 -23.02 5.91
C THR A 51 2.41 -22.71 4.42
N LEU A 52 1.24 -22.73 3.78
CA LEU A 52 1.08 -22.37 2.37
C LEU A 52 1.57 -20.94 2.11
N LEU A 53 1.06 -19.97 2.86
CA LEU A 53 1.42 -18.55 2.71
C LEU A 53 2.94 -18.35 2.91
N HIS A 54 3.51 -18.96 3.94
CA HIS A 54 4.94 -18.90 4.20
C HIS A 54 5.75 -19.50 3.04
N SER A 55 5.35 -20.67 2.55
CA SER A 55 6.05 -21.34 1.45
C SER A 55 6.03 -20.54 0.15
N GLU A 56 4.91 -19.90 -0.19
CA GLU A 56 4.80 -19.06 -1.39
C GLU A 56 5.63 -17.79 -1.25
N TYR A 57 5.65 -17.16 -0.06
CA TYR A 57 6.51 -16.01 0.20
C TYR A 57 8.00 -16.34 0.01
N TRP A 58 8.47 -17.46 0.58
CA TRP A 58 9.87 -17.85 0.49
C TRP A 58 10.34 -18.15 -0.93
N LYS A 59 9.46 -18.62 -1.82
CA LYS A 59 9.79 -18.80 -3.25
C LYS A 59 10.16 -17.48 -3.94
N LEU A 60 9.60 -16.37 -3.47
CA LEU A 60 9.72 -15.05 -4.09
C LEU A 60 10.62 -14.09 -3.31
N LYS A 61 11.03 -14.44 -2.09
CA LYS A 61 11.73 -13.53 -1.17
C LYS A 61 12.94 -12.83 -1.79
N ASP A 62 13.83 -13.59 -2.43
CA ASP A 62 15.06 -13.04 -3.00
C ASP A 62 14.77 -12.18 -4.23
N ASP A 63 13.83 -12.61 -5.08
CA ASP A 63 13.36 -11.81 -6.23
C ASP A 63 12.75 -10.47 -5.77
N LEU A 64 11.92 -10.49 -4.72
CA LEU A 64 11.30 -9.29 -4.15
C LEU A 64 12.35 -8.37 -3.52
N SER A 65 13.35 -8.94 -2.83
CA SER A 65 14.45 -8.14 -2.29
C SER A 65 15.23 -7.42 -3.40
N ASN A 66 15.55 -8.13 -4.48
CA ASN A 66 16.25 -7.53 -5.63
C ASN A 66 15.38 -6.48 -6.33
N LEU A 67 14.06 -6.73 -6.44
CA LEU A 67 13.11 -5.77 -6.99
C LEU A 67 13.07 -4.48 -6.16
N SER A 68 13.07 -4.57 -4.83
CA SER A 68 13.11 -3.40 -3.94
C SER A 68 14.34 -2.52 -4.20
N SER A 69 15.52 -3.13 -4.34
CA SER A 69 16.74 -2.41 -4.70
C SER A 69 16.61 -1.73 -6.07
N ALA A 70 16.14 -2.46 -7.08
CA ALA A 70 15.96 -1.92 -8.43
C ALA A 70 14.95 -0.75 -8.47
N LEU A 71 13.86 -0.82 -7.69
CA LEU A 71 12.88 0.27 -7.57
C LEU A 71 13.54 1.53 -6.99
N CYS A 72 14.34 1.40 -5.92
CA CYS A 72 15.08 2.51 -5.32
C CYS A 72 16.09 3.13 -6.30
N ASP A 73 16.88 2.29 -6.97
CA ASP A 73 17.91 2.73 -7.91
C ASP A 73 17.30 3.44 -9.13
N THR A 74 16.15 2.95 -9.60
CA THR A 74 15.40 3.59 -10.70
C THR A 74 14.89 4.96 -10.30
N ASN A 75 14.26 5.10 -9.13
CA ASN A 75 13.80 6.41 -8.62
C ASN A 75 14.96 7.41 -8.44
N ALA A 76 16.10 6.95 -7.92
CA ALA A 76 17.30 7.77 -7.79
C ALA A 76 17.82 8.23 -9.17
N SER A 77 17.84 7.32 -10.14
CA SER A 77 18.25 7.61 -11.53
C SER A 77 17.33 8.63 -12.19
N ILE A 78 16.01 8.51 -12.03
CA ILE A 78 15.04 9.50 -12.53
C ILE A 78 15.30 10.88 -11.91
N GLY A 79 15.52 10.95 -10.59
CA GLY A 79 15.88 12.20 -9.92
C GLY A 79 17.14 12.84 -10.48
N ASN A 80 18.18 12.04 -10.76
CA ASN A 80 19.43 12.53 -11.36
C ASN A 80 19.25 13.02 -12.81
N ILE A 81 18.38 12.37 -13.59
CA ILE A 81 18.01 12.84 -14.94
C ILE A 81 17.38 14.23 -14.81
N LEU A 82 16.42 14.43 -13.90
CA LEU A 82 15.80 15.74 -13.73
C LEU A 82 16.81 16.82 -13.36
N ASP A 83 17.75 16.55 -12.45
CA ASP A 83 18.82 17.49 -12.08
C ASP A 83 19.72 17.88 -13.28
N LYS A 84 20.02 16.94 -14.18
CA LYS A 84 20.82 17.18 -15.40
C LYS A 84 20.17 18.22 -16.32
N TYR A 85 18.84 18.25 -16.37
CA TYR A 85 18.04 19.14 -17.20
C TYR A 85 17.55 20.39 -16.46
N ASP A 86 18.10 20.71 -15.28
CA ASP A 86 17.73 21.92 -14.54
C ASP A 86 18.18 23.19 -15.28
N SER A 87 17.23 23.88 -15.91
CA SER A 87 17.49 25.12 -16.64
C SER A 87 17.83 26.31 -15.73
N ARG A 88 17.53 26.21 -14.41
CA ARG A 88 17.86 27.25 -13.42
C ARG A 88 19.36 27.34 -13.18
N ASN A 89 20.10 26.24 -13.34
CA ASN A 89 21.55 26.21 -13.19
C ASN A 89 22.30 27.10 -14.19
N LYS A 90 21.66 27.47 -15.31
CA LYS A 90 22.20 28.38 -16.33
C LYS A 90 22.05 29.87 -15.96
N ARG A 91 21.26 30.21 -14.93
CA ARG A 91 21.09 31.58 -14.43
C ARG A 91 21.78 31.71 -13.08
N HIS A 92 22.62 32.73 -12.91
CA HIS A 92 23.44 33.00 -11.71
C HIS A 92 22.62 33.29 -10.41
N LEU A 93 21.81 32.34 -9.92
CA LEU A 93 21.01 32.44 -8.69
C LEU A 93 21.30 31.23 -7.79
N ARG A 94 22.55 31.12 -7.33
CA ARG A 94 23.12 29.86 -6.80
C ARG A 94 23.06 29.64 -5.29
N GLN A 95 22.40 30.46 -4.47
CA GLN A 95 22.56 30.29 -3.02
C GLN A 95 21.46 29.50 -2.30
N HIS A 96 20.23 29.37 -2.82
CA HIS A 96 19.14 28.67 -2.11
C HIS A 96 18.14 27.89 -2.98
N VAL A 97 18.51 27.50 -4.20
CA VAL A 97 17.60 26.73 -5.06
C VAL A 97 17.77 25.24 -4.77
N ARG A 98 16.67 24.58 -4.40
CA ARG A 98 16.64 23.14 -4.11
C ARG A 98 16.82 22.34 -5.40
N HIS A 99 17.65 21.28 -5.37
CA HIS A 99 17.83 20.38 -6.52
C HIS A 99 16.49 19.76 -6.96
N LEU A 100 16.31 19.58 -8.27
CA LEU A 100 15.10 19.00 -8.86
C LEU A 100 14.86 17.57 -8.38
N ARG A 101 15.92 16.78 -8.14
CA ARG A 101 15.80 15.45 -7.53
C ARG A 101 15.07 15.48 -6.18
N HIS A 102 15.31 16.50 -5.36
CA HIS A 102 14.66 16.60 -4.05
C HIS A 102 13.20 17.05 -4.19
N LEU A 103 12.88 17.89 -5.18
CA LEU A 103 11.49 18.21 -5.48
C LEU A 103 10.74 16.99 -6.00
N TYR A 104 11.37 16.21 -6.89
CA TYR A 104 10.81 14.97 -7.41
C TYR A 104 10.53 13.96 -6.31
N VAL A 105 11.50 13.73 -5.42
CA VAL A 105 11.34 12.84 -4.26
C VAL A 105 10.19 13.27 -3.36
N ASP A 106 10.20 14.54 -2.94
CA ASP A 106 9.11 15.07 -2.10
C ASP A 106 7.73 14.90 -2.74
N LEU A 107 7.62 15.10 -4.05
CA LEU A 107 6.34 15.01 -4.76
C LEU A 107 5.81 13.57 -4.80
N HIS A 108 6.64 12.59 -5.17
CA HIS A 108 6.18 11.21 -5.22
C HIS A 108 6.01 10.59 -3.83
N ASP A 109 6.79 11.01 -2.84
CA ASP A 109 6.63 10.61 -1.43
C ASP A 109 5.32 11.16 -0.87
N GLU A 110 5.01 12.44 -1.09
CA GLU A 110 3.73 13.02 -0.65
C GLU A 110 2.54 12.30 -1.26
N ILE A 111 2.63 11.85 -2.53
CA ILE A 111 1.60 11.00 -3.15
C ILE A 111 1.52 9.65 -2.41
N THR A 112 2.65 8.96 -2.28
CA THR A 112 2.74 7.62 -1.69
C THR A 112 2.21 7.59 -0.25
N ASP A 113 2.55 8.59 0.56
CA ASP A 113 2.11 8.74 1.96
C ASP A 113 0.58 8.78 2.11
N ARG A 114 -0.14 9.28 1.10
CA ARG A 114 -1.62 9.30 1.13
C ARG A 114 -2.24 7.95 0.83
N PHE A 115 -1.53 7.10 0.08
CA PHE A 115 -1.97 5.75 -0.22
C PHE A 115 -1.54 4.76 0.86
N LYS A 116 -0.40 4.98 1.53
CA LYS A 116 0.22 4.07 2.48
C LYS A 116 -0.75 3.42 3.49
N PRO A 117 -1.65 4.16 4.18
CA PRO A 117 -2.59 3.55 5.13
C PRO A 117 -3.56 2.53 4.50
N GLU A 118 -3.77 2.63 3.19
CA GLU A 118 -4.75 1.85 2.44
C GLU A 118 -4.11 0.79 1.54
N LEU A 119 -2.80 0.85 1.29
CA LEU A 119 -2.07 -0.07 0.40
C LEU A 119 -2.31 -1.57 0.73
N PRO A 120 -2.26 -2.01 2.00
CA PRO A 120 -2.50 -3.42 2.34
C PRO A 120 -3.93 -3.89 2.14
N TYR A 121 -4.88 -2.94 2.04
CA TYR A 121 -6.30 -3.22 2.08
C TYR A 121 -6.99 -3.00 0.73
N GLN A 122 -6.55 -2.06 -0.08
CA GLN A 122 -7.23 -1.77 -1.34
C GLN A 122 -6.86 -2.77 -2.44
N THR A 123 -7.72 -2.90 -3.44
CA THR A 123 -7.36 -3.65 -4.65
C THR A 123 -6.39 -2.83 -5.49
N SER A 124 -5.50 -3.49 -6.23
CA SER A 124 -4.55 -2.84 -7.14
C SER A 124 -5.27 -2.01 -8.20
N GLU A 125 -6.43 -2.45 -8.69
CA GLU A 125 -7.24 -1.68 -9.65
C GLU A 125 -7.70 -0.35 -9.06
N ASN A 126 -8.20 -0.35 -7.82
CA ASN A 126 -8.65 0.86 -7.15
C ASN A 126 -7.46 1.82 -6.90
N ILE A 127 -6.34 1.27 -6.43
CA ILE A 127 -5.10 2.04 -6.23
C ILE A 127 -4.69 2.73 -7.53
N TYR A 128 -4.62 2.00 -8.64
CA TYR A 128 -4.21 2.57 -9.92
C TYR A 128 -5.22 3.54 -10.53
N GLN A 129 -6.52 3.28 -10.37
CA GLN A 129 -7.56 4.20 -10.80
C GLN A 129 -7.42 5.56 -10.11
N ARG A 130 -7.14 5.55 -8.81
CA ARG A 130 -6.92 6.76 -8.01
C ARG A 130 -5.59 7.42 -8.37
N LEU A 131 -4.50 6.66 -8.47
CA LEU A 131 -3.18 7.20 -8.83
C LEU A 131 -3.19 7.89 -10.21
N ALA A 132 -4.00 7.41 -11.16
CA ALA A 132 -4.13 8.01 -12.49
C ALA A 132 -4.54 9.50 -12.46
N MET A 133 -5.14 9.98 -11.37
CA MET A 133 -5.47 11.40 -11.19
C MET A 133 -4.25 12.33 -11.18
N PHE A 134 -3.05 11.79 -11.01
CA PHE A 134 -1.77 12.50 -11.01
C PHE A 134 -1.06 12.44 -12.37
N LYS A 135 -1.51 11.59 -13.32
CA LYS A 135 -0.90 11.46 -14.66
C LYS A 135 -1.04 12.76 -15.47
N HIS A 136 -2.11 13.53 -15.26
CA HIS A 136 -2.46 14.70 -16.06
C HIS A 136 -2.61 15.98 -15.22
N LEU A 137 -1.67 16.22 -14.29
CA LEU A 137 -1.68 17.48 -13.51
C LEU A 137 -1.25 18.65 -14.41
N ASP A 138 -2.11 19.65 -14.56
CA ASP A 138 -1.80 20.84 -15.36
C ASP A 138 -1.47 22.06 -14.45
N PRO A 139 -0.23 22.58 -14.51
CA PRO A 139 0.22 23.77 -13.78
C PRO A 139 -0.72 25.00 -13.93
N ASP A 140 -1.25 25.22 -15.13
CA ASP A 140 -1.93 26.47 -15.49
C ASP A 140 -3.44 26.43 -15.24
N SER A 141 -4.09 25.28 -15.45
CA SER A 141 -5.54 25.17 -15.28
C SER A 141 -5.97 24.71 -13.87
N ASP A 142 -5.22 23.81 -13.24
CA ASP A 142 -5.60 23.21 -11.94
C ASP A 142 -5.21 24.06 -10.74
N PHE A 143 -4.15 24.86 -10.86
CA PHE A 143 -3.54 25.53 -9.70
C PHE A 143 -3.73 27.06 -9.69
N ARG A 144 -3.65 27.74 -10.86
CA ARG A 144 -3.86 29.20 -10.92
C ARG A 144 -5.33 29.63 -10.73
N LYS A 145 -6.31 28.79 -11.12
CA LYS A 145 -7.75 29.09 -10.94
C LYS A 145 -8.21 29.02 -9.47
N ARG A 146 -7.48 28.33 -8.59
CA ARG A 146 -7.85 28.15 -7.18
C ARG A 146 -7.65 29.41 -6.32
N LYS A 147 -6.80 30.35 -6.74
CA LYS A 147 -6.71 31.68 -6.09
C LYS A 147 -7.95 32.55 -6.31
N LYS A 148 -8.84 32.23 -7.27
CA LYS A 148 -10.02 33.06 -7.58
C LYS A 148 -11.38 32.37 -7.55
N LYS A 149 -11.49 31.04 -7.52
CA LYS A 149 -12.79 30.36 -7.40
C LYS A 149 -12.63 28.97 -6.78
N ARG A 150 -13.17 28.78 -5.58
CA ARG A 150 -13.55 27.46 -5.04
C ARG A 150 -14.71 26.90 -5.86
N ARG A 151 -14.45 26.37 -7.06
CA ARG A 151 -15.43 25.55 -7.78
C ARG A 151 -14.81 24.19 -8.06
N ASN A 152 -15.48 23.15 -7.55
CA ASN A 152 -15.24 21.76 -7.85
C ASN A 152 -15.14 21.58 -9.37
N ILE A 153 -13.95 21.30 -9.90
CA ILE A 153 -13.76 21.06 -11.35
C ILE A 153 -13.57 19.58 -11.67
N PHE A 154 -13.46 18.69 -10.68
CA PHE A 154 -13.40 17.26 -10.94
C PHE A 154 -14.68 16.55 -10.46
N SER A 155 -15.72 16.57 -11.30
CA SER A 155 -16.83 15.62 -11.22
C SER A 155 -16.54 14.47 -12.19
N TRP A 156 -15.51 13.66 -11.88
CA TRP A 156 -15.40 12.34 -12.49
C TRP A 156 -16.51 11.46 -11.87
N LYS A 157 -17.32 10.78 -12.67
CA LYS A 157 -18.32 9.83 -12.14
C LYS A 157 -17.57 8.74 -11.36
N GLY A 158 -17.80 8.66 -10.05
CA GLY A 158 -17.06 7.78 -9.11
C GLY A 158 -16.19 8.52 -8.07
N TYR A 159 -16.16 9.85 -8.10
CA TYR A 159 -15.36 10.71 -7.22
C TYR A 159 -15.87 10.70 -5.77
N ASN A 160 -15.15 10.04 -4.86
CA ASN A 160 -15.43 10.10 -3.43
C ASN A 160 -14.48 11.11 -2.76
N LYS A 161 -15.02 12.24 -2.28
CA LYS A 161 -14.26 13.31 -1.62
C LYS A 161 -13.56 12.89 -0.32
N SER A 162 -13.81 11.67 0.16
CA SER A 162 -13.25 11.12 1.39
C SER A 162 -11.79 10.71 1.27
N TYR A 163 -11.27 10.43 0.06
CA TYR A 163 -9.91 9.91 -0.08
C TYR A 163 -8.83 10.97 0.17
N GLN A 164 -7.76 10.57 0.85
CA GLN A 164 -6.76 11.50 1.37
C GLN A 164 -5.90 12.14 0.27
N GLU A 165 -5.64 11.44 -0.82
CA GLU A 165 -4.83 11.93 -1.94
C GLU A 165 -5.48 13.10 -2.67
N HIS A 166 -6.81 13.26 -2.59
CA HIS A 166 -7.49 14.42 -3.15
C HIS A 166 -7.10 15.72 -2.43
N LYS A 167 -6.73 15.65 -1.15
CA LYS A 167 -6.26 16.81 -0.38
C LYS A 167 -4.90 17.31 -0.85
N LEU A 168 -4.09 16.48 -1.53
CA LEU A 168 -2.79 16.92 -2.10
C LEU A 168 -2.98 18.00 -3.16
N LYS A 169 -4.05 17.91 -3.95
CA LYS A 169 -4.36 18.94 -4.95
C LYS A 169 -4.65 20.30 -4.30
N GLU A 170 -4.99 20.32 -3.01
CA GLU A 170 -5.23 21.52 -2.21
C GLU A 170 -4.01 21.92 -1.34
N SER A 171 -2.96 21.09 -1.29
CA SER A 171 -1.74 21.35 -0.52
C SER A 171 -0.89 22.42 -1.22
N GLU A 172 -0.78 23.60 -0.63
CA GLU A 172 0.04 24.70 -1.17
C GLU A 172 1.51 24.27 -1.36
N LYS A 173 2.05 23.48 -0.43
CA LYS A 173 3.40 22.93 -0.53
C LYS A 173 3.57 22.05 -1.77
N PHE A 174 2.69 21.05 -1.93
CA PHE A 174 2.71 20.14 -3.08
C PHE A 174 2.62 20.90 -4.41
N ILE A 175 1.68 21.85 -4.48
CA ILE A 175 1.43 22.66 -5.68
C ILE A 175 2.66 23.51 -6.03
N ASN A 176 3.24 24.19 -5.05
CA ASN A 176 4.40 25.03 -5.27
C ASN A 176 5.61 24.20 -5.74
N SER A 177 5.87 23.05 -5.11
CA SER A 177 6.94 22.13 -5.53
C SER A 177 6.72 21.58 -6.95
N PHE A 178 5.46 21.26 -7.31
CA PHE A 178 5.13 20.78 -8.66
C PHE A 178 5.30 21.88 -9.72
N ILE A 179 4.86 23.11 -9.44
CA ILE A 179 5.06 24.26 -10.32
C ILE A 179 6.55 24.57 -10.46
N GLU A 180 7.31 24.51 -9.37
CA GLU A 180 8.75 24.73 -9.38
C GLU A 180 9.45 23.69 -10.26
N LEU A 181 9.15 22.40 -10.07
CA LEU A 181 9.71 21.33 -10.89
C LEU A 181 9.38 21.53 -12.38
N THR A 182 8.10 21.79 -12.69
CA THR A 182 7.64 21.95 -14.08
C THR A 182 8.21 23.20 -14.76
N GLY A 183 8.35 24.30 -14.01
CA GLY A 183 8.91 25.55 -14.53
C GLY A 183 10.43 25.54 -14.70
N SER A 184 11.11 24.52 -14.17
CA SER A 184 12.57 24.41 -14.21
C SER A 184 13.09 23.57 -15.38
N ILE A 185 12.21 22.87 -16.08
CA ILE A 185 12.55 21.99 -17.22
C ILE A 185 12.09 22.67 -18.51
N ASP A 186 13.00 22.81 -19.47
CA ASP A 186 12.67 23.39 -20.78
C ASP A 186 11.93 22.36 -21.65
N LYS A 187 10.92 22.81 -22.40
CA LYS A 187 10.12 21.92 -23.26
C LYS A 187 10.94 21.34 -24.41
N SER A 188 11.99 22.05 -24.83
CA SER A 188 12.93 21.61 -25.85
C SER A 188 13.69 20.33 -25.46
N ASP A 189 13.87 20.07 -24.16
CA ASP A 189 14.60 18.90 -23.64
C ASP A 189 13.70 17.66 -23.45
N SER A 190 12.38 17.78 -23.66
CA SER A 190 11.39 16.74 -23.34
C SER A 190 11.65 15.37 -23.98
N ILE A 191 12.12 15.34 -25.23
CA ILE A 191 12.44 14.08 -25.95
C ILE A 191 13.69 13.42 -25.33
N ASN A 192 14.70 14.20 -24.96
CA ASN A 192 15.91 13.65 -24.37
C ASN A 192 15.65 13.11 -22.96
N ILE A 193 14.86 13.85 -22.16
CA ILE A 193 14.40 13.40 -20.84
C ILE A 193 13.61 12.10 -20.98
N TYR A 194 12.72 12.00 -21.96
CA TYR A 194 11.97 10.78 -22.23
C TYR A 194 12.87 9.58 -22.52
N ASN A 195 13.82 9.74 -23.45
CA ASN A 195 14.75 8.66 -23.79
C ASN A 195 15.57 8.20 -22.58
N GLU A 196 16.15 9.14 -21.81
CA GLU A 196 16.91 8.80 -20.60
C GLU A 196 16.02 8.17 -19.52
N PHE A 197 14.78 8.63 -19.37
CA PHE A 197 13.81 8.06 -18.43
C PHE A 197 13.46 6.61 -18.80
N VAL A 198 13.23 6.36 -20.09
CA VAL A 198 12.94 5.03 -20.62
C VAL A 198 14.14 4.09 -20.40
N ASP A 199 15.34 4.57 -20.69
CA ASP A 199 16.57 3.80 -20.46
C ASP A 199 16.76 3.48 -18.98
N ALA A 200 16.52 4.44 -18.07
CA ALA A 200 16.58 4.21 -16.63
C ALA A 200 15.54 3.19 -16.15
N CYS A 201 14.37 3.12 -16.78
CA CYS A 201 13.31 2.16 -16.43
C CYS A 201 13.51 0.76 -17.05
N LYS A 202 14.46 0.58 -17.97
CA LYS A 202 14.57 -0.63 -18.79
C LYS A 202 14.84 -1.88 -17.96
N GLU A 203 15.86 -1.85 -17.11
CA GLU A 203 16.23 -2.99 -16.27
C GLU A 203 15.12 -3.35 -15.28
N LEU A 204 14.50 -2.33 -14.66
CA LEU A 204 13.35 -2.52 -13.79
C LEU A 204 12.17 -3.18 -14.54
N LYS A 205 11.88 -2.73 -15.75
CA LYS A 205 10.81 -3.30 -16.58
C LYS A 205 11.08 -4.77 -16.89
N ASP A 206 12.30 -5.12 -17.29
CA ASP A 206 12.69 -6.51 -17.60
C ASP A 206 12.56 -7.40 -16.34
N MET A 207 13.01 -6.90 -15.19
CA MET A 207 12.86 -7.60 -13.91
C MET A 207 11.39 -7.79 -13.52
N LEU A 208 10.56 -6.76 -13.65
CA LEU A 208 9.12 -6.83 -13.38
C LEU A 208 8.43 -7.88 -14.24
N VAL A 209 8.78 -8.01 -15.53
CA VAL A 209 8.22 -9.03 -16.44
C VAL A 209 8.53 -10.44 -15.94
N ILE A 210 9.75 -10.69 -15.48
CA ILE A 210 10.15 -12.00 -14.94
C ILE A 210 9.41 -12.31 -13.64
N ILE A 211 9.40 -11.35 -12.71
CA ILE A 211 8.79 -11.52 -11.38
C ILE A 211 7.27 -11.67 -11.50
N LYS A 212 6.63 -10.94 -12.42
CA LYS A 212 5.19 -11.04 -12.71
C LYS A 212 4.74 -12.48 -12.95
N ILE A 213 5.49 -13.25 -13.72
CA ILE A 213 5.14 -14.65 -14.02
C ILE A 213 5.11 -15.47 -12.73
N LYS A 214 6.13 -15.31 -11.89
CA LYS A 214 6.23 -16.01 -10.60
C LYS A 214 5.14 -15.54 -9.62
N CYS A 215 4.89 -14.23 -9.52
CA CYS A 215 3.80 -13.66 -8.73
C CYS A 215 2.43 -14.21 -9.14
N ASN A 216 2.15 -14.33 -10.44
CA ASN A 216 0.88 -14.89 -10.92
C ASN A 216 0.74 -16.37 -10.56
N ALA A 217 1.82 -17.16 -10.64
CA ALA A 217 1.82 -18.55 -10.20
C ALA A 217 1.49 -18.66 -8.70
N SER A 218 2.22 -17.94 -7.85
CA SER A 218 1.97 -17.94 -6.40
C SER A 218 0.60 -17.38 -6.03
N TYR A 219 0.13 -16.33 -6.70
CA TYR A 219 -1.21 -15.78 -6.51
C TYR A 219 -2.29 -16.84 -6.77
N ASN A 220 -2.19 -17.61 -7.86
CA ASN A 220 -3.17 -18.65 -8.20
C ASN A 220 -3.18 -19.81 -7.19
N VAL A 221 -2.02 -20.16 -6.65
CA VAL A 221 -1.91 -21.14 -5.56
C VAL A 221 -2.64 -20.63 -4.31
N LEU A 222 -2.37 -19.37 -3.93
CA LEU A 222 -3.04 -18.75 -2.78
C LEU A 222 -4.55 -18.57 -3.01
N GLU A 223 -4.99 -18.22 -4.21
CA GLU A 223 -6.41 -18.11 -4.57
C GLU A 223 -7.12 -19.46 -4.42
N SER A 224 -6.48 -20.53 -4.91
CA SER A 224 -6.99 -21.89 -4.76
C SER A 224 -7.11 -22.29 -3.28
N GLY A 225 -6.15 -21.88 -2.44
CA GLY A 225 -6.24 -22.02 -0.98
C GLY A 225 -7.45 -21.28 -0.40
N THR A 226 -7.67 -20.02 -0.78
CA THR A 226 -8.84 -19.24 -0.32
C THR A 226 -10.16 -19.90 -0.73
N LEU A 227 -10.25 -20.43 -1.95
CA LEU A 227 -11.44 -21.15 -2.43
C LEU A 227 -11.70 -22.42 -1.62
N LYS A 228 -10.66 -23.17 -1.26
CA LYS A 228 -10.79 -24.33 -0.37
C LYS A 228 -11.27 -23.92 1.02
N ASN A 229 -10.71 -22.86 1.59
CA ASN A 229 -11.13 -22.36 2.90
C ASN A 229 -12.61 -21.92 2.91
N ASN A 230 -13.11 -21.37 1.81
CA ASN A 230 -14.53 -20.99 1.71
C ASN A 230 -15.49 -22.18 1.87
N LEU A 231 -15.01 -23.43 1.72
CA LEU A 231 -15.78 -24.65 1.95
C LEU A 231 -15.63 -25.21 3.38
N GLN A 232 -14.69 -24.70 4.18
CA GLN A 232 -14.41 -25.16 5.54
C GLN A 232 -15.34 -24.52 6.57
N GLU A 233 -15.37 -25.10 7.78
CA GLU A 233 -16.15 -24.61 8.92
C GLU A 233 -15.68 -23.21 9.34
N PHE A 234 -14.40 -23.06 9.68
CA PHE A 234 -13.82 -21.75 9.99
C PHE A 234 -13.33 -21.03 8.73
N LYS A 235 -13.61 -19.75 8.66
CA LYS A 235 -13.24 -18.88 7.53
C LYS A 235 -11.97 -18.13 7.86
N LEU A 236 -11.12 -17.89 6.86
CA LEU A 236 -9.78 -17.32 7.05
C LEU A 236 -9.81 -15.99 7.82
N TRP A 237 -10.85 -15.17 7.63
CA TRP A 237 -11.04 -13.91 8.35
C TRP A 237 -11.24 -14.06 9.86
N GLU A 238 -11.60 -15.26 10.35
CA GLU A 238 -11.67 -15.56 11.79
C GLU A 238 -10.27 -15.61 12.42
N ASN A 239 -9.22 -15.88 11.63
CA ASN A 239 -7.83 -15.64 12.01
C ASN A 239 -7.34 -14.33 11.36
N SER A 240 -7.70 -13.21 12.00
CA SER A 240 -7.41 -11.86 11.51
C SER A 240 -5.93 -11.62 11.13
N PRO A 241 -4.92 -12.00 11.95
CA PRO A 241 -3.52 -11.84 11.58
C PRO A 241 -3.13 -12.58 10.31
N LEU A 242 -3.53 -13.85 10.17
CA LEU A 242 -3.22 -14.65 8.98
C LEU A 242 -3.92 -14.10 7.75
N TYR A 243 -5.21 -13.77 7.87
CA TYR A 243 -5.99 -13.18 6.79
C TYR A 243 -5.39 -11.87 6.30
N PHE A 244 -4.92 -11.02 7.22
CA PHE A 244 -4.27 -9.77 6.88
C PHE A 244 -2.99 -10.00 6.05
N ARG A 245 -2.09 -10.88 6.51
CA ARG A 245 -0.86 -11.25 5.77
C ARG A 245 -1.20 -11.80 4.38
N TYR A 246 -2.24 -12.64 4.29
CA TYR A 246 -2.72 -13.22 3.03
C TYR A 246 -3.17 -12.14 2.03
N ARG A 247 -4.00 -11.20 2.50
CA ARG A 247 -4.51 -10.10 1.68
C ARG A 247 -3.40 -9.16 1.23
N GLN A 248 -2.51 -8.78 2.14
CA GLN A 248 -1.38 -7.91 1.86
C GLN A 248 -0.48 -8.50 0.77
N TYR A 249 -0.13 -9.79 0.90
CA TYR A 249 0.74 -10.44 -0.07
C TYR A 249 0.07 -10.62 -1.45
N LYS A 250 -1.22 -10.95 -1.47
CA LYS A 250 -2.01 -10.97 -2.71
C LYS A 250 -2.10 -9.60 -3.38
N CYS A 251 -2.25 -8.53 -2.60
CA CYS A 251 -2.25 -7.16 -3.10
C CYS A 251 -0.90 -6.81 -3.74
N LEU A 252 0.21 -7.14 -3.08
CA LEU A 252 1.57 -6.94 -3.62
C LEU A 252 1.73 -7.62 -4.98
N MET A 253 1.37 -8.90 -5.08
CA MET A 253 1.47 -9.66 -6.34
C MET A 253 0.63 -9.02 -7.44
N LYS A 254 -0.57 -8.52 -7.12
CA LYS A 254 -1.45 -7.86 -8.09
C LYS A 254 -0.95 -6.47 -8.51
N LEU A 255 -0.35 -5.70 -7.60
CA LEU A 255 0.32 -4.44 -7.94
C LEU A 255 1.51 -4.68 -8.88
N ILE A 256 2.32 -5.70 -8.63
CA ILE A 256 3.41 -6.08 -9.54
C ILE A 256 2.86 -6.51 -10.91
N ASP A 257 1.82 -7.36 -10.94
CA ASP A 257 1.17 -7.85 -12.16
C ASP A 257 0.58 -6.72 -13.03
N GLN A 258 0.02 -5.71 -12.37
CA GLN A 258 -0.66 -4.57 -13.00
C GLN A 258 0.19 -3.29 -13.04
N SER A 259 1.49 -3.39 -12.79
CA SER A 259 2.40 -2.25 -12.77
C SER A 259 2.28 -1.41 -14.04
N ARG A 260 2.32 -0.10 -13.87
CA ARG A 260 2.18 0.84 -14.99
C ARG A 260 3.48 1.01 -15.74
N ILE A 261 4.60 0.57 -15.15
CA ILE A 261 5.90 0.53 -15.83
C ILE A 261 5.84 -0.32 -17.11
N TYR A 262 4.95 -1.32 -17.20
CA TYR A 262 4.78 -2.10 -18.44
C TYR A 262 4.28 -1.27 -19.62
N THR A 263 3.53 -0.19 -19.38
CA THR A 263 2.94 0.64 -20.45
C THR A 263 3.95 1.61 -21.06
N LEU A 264 5.12 1.78 -20.44
CA LEU A 264 6.23 2.56 -21.02
C LEU A 264 6.65 1.97 -22.36
N ASN A 265 6.76 2.84 -23.37
CA ASN A 265 7.06 2.50 -24.76
C ASN A 265 5.97 1.69 -25.48
N SER A 266 4.74 1.72 -24.99
CA SER A 266 3.62 1.21 -25.79
C SER A 266 3.46 2.08 -27.04
N VAL A 267 3.13 1.45 -28.18
CA VAL A 267 3.08 2.06 -29.53
C VAL A 267 2.16 3.29 -29.63
N GLU A 268 1.34 3.53 -28.62
CA GLU A 268 0.32 4.59 -28.55
C GLU A 268 0.77 5.85 -27.78
N GLU A 269 1.90 5.83 -27.05
CA GLU A 269 2.36 7.01 -26.31
C GLU A 269 3.30 7.89 -27.17
N PRO A 270 3.10 9.22 -27.20
CA PRO A 270 4.03 10.12 -27.88
C PRO A 270 5.42 10.03 -27.23
N PRO A 271 6.52 10.29 -27.96
CA PRO A 271 7.89 10.11 -27.47
C PRO A 271 8.34 11.26 -26.55
N TYR A 272 7.46 11.67 -25.63
CA TYR A 272 7.74 12.62 -24.57
C TYR A 272 6.86 12.31 -23.36
N LEU A 273 7.37 12.57 -22.16
CA LEU A 273 6.59 12.53 -20.92
C LEU A 273 6.47 13.92 -20.33
N THR A 274 5.28 14.25 -19.87
CA THR A 274 5.06 15.42 -19.02
C THR A 274 5.68 15.20 -17.63
N VAL A 275 6.01 16.28 -16.92
CA VAL A 275 6.52 16.19 -15.54
C VAL A 275 5.52 15.47 -14.62
N SER A 276 4.22 15.65 -14.85
CA SER A 276 3.17 14.90 -14.15
C SER A 276 3.27 13.40 -14.36
N GLU A 277 3.61 12.95 -15.58
CA GLU A 277 3.77 11.53 -15.87
C GLU A 277 5.03 10.95 -15.22
N ILE A 278 6.13 11.70 -15.22
CA ILE A 278 7.36 11.31 -14.53
C ILE A 278 7.12 11.15 -13.02
N VAL A 279 6.43 12.10 -12.39
CA VAL A 279 6.03 12.03 -10.98
C VAL A 279 5.07 10.87 -10.72
N TYR A 280 4.11 10.64 -11.62
CA TYR A 280 3.19 9.50 -11.55
C TYR A 280 3.90 8.15 -11.57
N TYR A 281 4.88 7.97 -12.47
CA TYR A 281 5.67 6.74 -12.51
C TYR A 281 6.57 6.59 -11.29
N GLY A 282 7.16 7.68 -10.79
CA GLY A 282 7.91 7.68 -9.53
C GLY A 282 7.06 7.24 -8.34
N ALA A 283 5.83 7.76 -8.23
CA ALA A 283 4.87 7.34 -7.21
C ALA A 283 4.48 5.87 -7.37
N ASN A 284 4.29 5.38 -8.60
CA ASN A 284 4.03 3.96 -8.86
C ASN A 284 5.14 3.06 -8.33
N ILE A 285 6.40 3.39 -8.66
CA ILE A 285 7.61 2.68 -8.21
C ILE A 285 7.66 2.67 -6.68
N ASN A 286 7.47 3.83 -6.06
CA ASN A 286 7.55 3.99 -4.61
C ASN A 286 6.44 3.23 -3.86
N MET A 287 5.21 3.24 -4.40
CA MET A 287 4.09 2.50 -3.80
C MET A 287 4.29 0.98 -3.84
N ILE A 288 4.86 0.44 -4.93
CA ILE A 288 5.23 -0.97 -5.00
C ILE A 288 6.30 -1.28 -3.93
N ASN A 289 7.31 -0.43 -3.82
CA ASN A 289 8.40 -0.61 -2.85
C ASN A 289 7.89 -0.54 -1.41
N GLU A 290 7.00 0.39 -1.09
CA GLU A 290 6.42 0.54 0.25
C GLU A 290 5.66 -0.73 0.67
N LEU A 291 4.77 -1.23 -0.20
CA LEU A 291 4.02 -2.44 0.11
C LEU A 291 4.93 -3.68 0.19
N LEU A 292 6.00 -3.72 -0.61
CA LEU A 292 7.00 -4.78 -0.55
C LEU A 292 7.73 -4.78 0.79
N CYS A 293 8.16 -3.61 1.27
CA CYS A 293 8.76 -3.43 2.58
C CYS A 293 7.81 -3.88 3.69
N GLU A 294 6.57 -3.38 3.71
CA GLU A 294 5.56 -3.75 4.71
C GLU A 294 5.26 -5.26 4.70
N THR A 295 5.18 -5.87 3.51
CA THR A 295 4.99 -7.32 3.38
C THR A 295 6.22 -8.06 3.92
N SER A 296 7.44 -7.60 3.61
CA SER A 296 8.65 -8.27 4.08
C SER A 296 8.77 -8.23 5.61
N PHE A 297 8.33 -7.14 6.25
CA PHE A 297 8.26 -7.06 7.71
C PHE A 297 7.24 -8.03 8.30
N SER A 298 6.05 -8.17 7.69
CA SER A 298 5.01 -9.06 8.22
C SER A 298 5.36 -10.54 8.18
N PHE A 299 6.39 -10.95 7.43
CA PHE A 299 6.91 -12.32 7.37
C PHE A 299 8.20 -12.55 8.18
N ARG A 300 8.77 -11.51 8.81
CA ARG A 300 9.92 -11.66 9.74
C ARG A 300 9.48 -11.99 11.17
N GLU A 301 8.23 -11.71 11.52
CA GLU A 301 7.58 -11.98 12.81
C GLU A 301 6.77 -13.28 12.79
#